data_AF-A0A973AH15-F1
#
_entry.id   AF-A0A973AH15-F1
#
_cell.length_a   1.000
_cell.length_b   1.000
_cell.length_c   1.000
_cell.angle_alpha   90.00
_cell.angle_beta   90.00
_cell.angle_gamma   90.00
#
_symmetry.space_group_name_H-M   'P 1'
#
loop_
_entity.id
_entity.type
_entity.pdbx_description
1 polymer ?
#
loop_
_entity_poly.entity_id
_entity_poly.type
_entity_poly.pdbx_seq_one_letter_code
_entity_poly.pdbx_strand_id
1 'polypeptide(L)'
;MAAEGTQHPLKIYWIMWIALFVLSTFSYMTDFMDQGVFRHFLILTLMFAKAGGIVWIFMHMGWERVALKLAILGPPIAILVLIALMSVEGGYVEDSRIEHYGESTFEPETLGHH
;
A
#
# COMPACT_ATOMS: atom_id res chain seq x y z
N MET A 1 -45.40 -8.06 -10.50
CA MET A 1 -44.20 -8.64 -11.16
C MET A 1 -42.99 -8.06 -10.45
N ALA A 2 -42.33 -8.86 -9.61
CA ALA A 2 -41.13 -8.43 -8.90
C ALA A 2 -40.00 -8.25 -9.92
N ALA A 3 -39.47 -7.04 -10.02
CA ALA A 3 -38.32 -6.74 -10.85
C ALA A 3 -37.13 -7.56 -10.34
N GLU A 4 -36.59 -8.36 -11.25
CA GLU A 4 -35.46 -9.26 -11.09
C GLU A 4 -34.31 -8.54 -10.38
N GLY A 5 -34.04 -8.94 -9.13
CA GLY A 5 -32.91 -8.43 -8.37
C GLY A 5 -31.64 -8.78 -9.13
N THR A 6 -30.86 -7.76 -9.49
CA THR A 6 -29.53 -7.86 -10.08
C THR A 6 -28.63 -8.70 -9.18
N GLN A 7 -28.73 -10.03 -9.30
CA GLN A 7 -27.94 -10.98 -8.56
C GLN A 7 -26.54 -10.93 -9.14
N HIS A 8 -25.58 -10.45 -8.34
CA HIS A 8 -24.17 -10.45 -8.71
C HIS A 8 -23.82 -11.83 -9.30
N PRO A 9 -23.29 -11.90 -10.52
CA PRO A 9 -23.03 -13.17 -11.15
C PRO A 9 -21.99 -13.91 -10.29
N LEU A 10 -22.41 -15.00 -9.64
CA LEU A 10 -21.59 -15.89 -8.80
C LEU A 10 -20.25 -16.26 -9.44
N LYS A 11 -20.20 -16.23 -10.77
CA LYS A 11 -19.02 -16.34 -11.61
C LYS A 11 -17.86 -15.41 -11.18
N ILE A 12 -18.13 -14.17 -10.78
CA ILE A 12 -17.10 -13.19 -10.38
C ILE A 12 -16.37 -13.65 -9.11
N TYR A 13 -17.11 -14.10 -8.11
CA TYR A 13 -16.53 -14.61 -6.86
C TYR A 13 -15.71 -15.87 -7.09
N TRP A 14 -16.18 -16.78 -7.94
CA TRP A 14 -15.45 -17.99 -8.32
C TRP A 14 -14.12 -17.69 -9.02
N ILE A 15 -14.12 -16.74 -9.97
CA ILE A 15 -12.89 -16.32 -10.66
C ILE A 15 -11.89 -15.73 -9.66
N MET A 16 -12.35 -14.89 -8.72
CA MET A 16 -11.45 -14.32 -7.72
C MET A 16 -10.96 -15.32 -6.70
N TRP A 17 -11.78 -16.28 -6.32
CA TRP A 17 -11.36 -17.35 -5.43
C TRP A 17 -10.18 -18.12 -6.04
N ILE A 18 -10.28 -18.48 -7.33
CA ILE A 18 -9.18 -19.11 -8.07
C ILE A 18 -7.98 -18.15 -8.19
N ALA A 19 -8.21 -16.89 -8.55
CA ALA A 19 -7.13 -15.91 -8.70
C ALA A 19 -6.35 -15.68 -7.40
N LEU A 20 -7.03 -15.57 -6.25
CA LEU A 20 -6.41 -15.43 -4.93
C LEU A 20 -5.65 -16.70 -4.52
N PHE A 21 -6.15 -17.87 -4.90
CA PHE A 21 -5.45 -19.14 -4.69
C PHE A 21 -4.14 -19.20 -5.50
N VAL A 22 -4.19 -18.84 -6.77
CA VAL A 22 -3.02 -18.76 -7.66
C VAL A 22 -2.01 -17.74 -7.12
N LEU A 23 -2.45 -16.53 -6.78
CA LEU A 23 -1.60 -15.49 -6.15
C LEU A 23 -0.96 -15.98 -4.85
N SER A 24 -1.68 -16.73 -4.02
CA SER A 24 -1.14 -17.29 -2.78
C SER A 24 -0.06 -18.33 -3.06
N THR A 25 -0.24 -19.12 -4.12
CA THR A 25 0.78 -20.10 -4.56
C THR A 25 2.03 -19.39 -5.08
N PHE A 26 1.88 -18.35 -5.90
CA PHE A 26 3.01 -17.53 -6.35
C PHE A 26 3.75 -16.86 -5.18
N SER A 27 3.01 -16.38 -4.18
CA SER A 27 3.63 -15.81 -2.96
C SER A 27 4.41 -16.82 -2.14
N TYR A 28 4.03 -18.09 -2.17
CA TYR A 28 4.81 -19.16 -1.55
C TYR A 28 6.06 -19.48 -2.38
N MET A 29 5.93 -19.49 -3.71
CA MET A 29 7.07 -19.72 -4.61
C MET A 29 8.17 -18.66 -4.46
N THR A 30 7.79 -17.40 -4.20
CA THR A 30 8.77 -16.33 -3.97
C THR A 30 9.63 -16.52 -2.71
N ASP A 31 9.21 -17.38 -1.78
CA ASP A 31 9.95 -17.69 -0.56
C ASP A 31 11.14 -18.63 -0.80
N PHE A 32 11.11 -19.43 -1.88
CA PHE A 32 12.24 -20.28 -2.29
C PHE A 32 13.34 -19.53 -3.06
N MET A 33 13.16 -18.23 -3.27
CA MET A 33 14.11 -17.40 -4.01
C MET A 33 15.14 -16.78 -3.07
N ASP A 34 16.36 -16.61 -3.56
CA ASP A 34 17.45 -15.97 -2.81
C ASP A 34 17.08 -14.55 -2.35
N GLN A 35 17.77 -14.10 -1.31
CA GLN A 35 17.50 -12.87 -0.54
C GLN A 35 17.87 -11.57 -1.29
N GLY A 36 17.44 -11.42 -2.55
CA GLY A 36 17.75 -10.28 -3.41
C GLY A 36 16.66 -9.20 -3.46
N VAL A 37 16.98 -8.08 -4.12
CA VAL A 37 16.03 -7.00 -4.45
C VAL A 37 14.84 -7.53 -5.25
N PHE A 38 15.08 -8.53 -6.10
CA PHE A 38 14.03 -9.17 -6.91
C PHE A 38 12.95 -9.84 -6.05
N ARG A 39 13.32 -10.44 -4.90
CA ARG A 39 12.37 -11.02 -3.95
C ARG A 39 11.47 -9.95 -3.35
N HIS A 40 12.06 -8.83 -2.91
CA HIS A 40 11.31 -7.71 -2.33
C HIS A 40 10.34 -7.11 -3.35
N PHE A 41 10.78 -6.93 -4.60
CA PHE A 41 9.91 -6.45 -5.68
C PHE A 41 8.72 -7.39 -5.94
N LEU A 42 8.96 -8.71 -6.00
CA LEU A 42 7.90 -9.70 -6.19
C LEU A 42 6.94 -9.75 -5.01
N ILE A 43 7.45 -9.73 -3.77
CA ILE A 43 6.60 -9.69 -2.56
C ILE A 43 5.69 -8.46 -2.61
N LEU A 44 6.23 -7.27 -2.85
CA LEU A 44 5.45 -6.03 -2.93
C LEU A 44 4.39 -6.11 -4.03
N THR A 45 4.77 -6.60 -5.22
CA THR A 45 3.85 -6.74 -6.35
C THR A 45 2.71 -7.71 -6.05
N LEU A 46 3.01 -8.88 -5.47
CA LEU A 46 2.01 -9.88 -5.08
C LEU A 46 1.11 -9.38 -3.95
N MET A 47 1.67 -8.60 -3.01
CA MET A 47 0.93 -7.98 -1.92
C MET A 47 -0.09 -6.97 -2.45
N PHE A 48 0.31 -6.09 -3.37
CA PHE A 48 -0.58 -5.16 -4.06
C PHE A 48 -1.64 -5.88 -4.90
N ALA A 49 -1.25 -6.90 -5.66
CA ALA A 49 -2.20 -7.67 -6.49
C ALA A 49 -3.27 -8.37 -5.65
N LYS A 50 -2.87 -9.00 -4.53
CA LYS A 50 -3.82 -9.68 -3.63
C LYS A 50 -4.72 -8.68 -2.91
N ALA A 51 -4.16 -7.59 -2.38
CA ALA A 51 -4.95 -6.53 -1.74
C ALA A 51 -5.92 -5.86 -2.72
N GLY A 52 -5.47 -5.54 -3.94
CA GLY A 52 -6.29 -4.99 -5.01
C GLY A 52 -7.43 -5.92 -5.41
N GLY A 53 -7.15 -7.22 -5.54
CA GLY A 53 -8.16 -8.24 -5.80
C GLY A 53 -9.23 -8.32 -4.70
N ILE A 54 -8.82 -8.22 -3.43
CA ILE A 54 -9.75 -8.20 -2.30
C ILE A 54 -10.59 -6.92 -2.31
N VAL A 55 -9.98 -5.75 -2.51
CA VAL A 55 -10.69 -4.47 -2.52
C VAL A 55 -11.67 -4.39 -3.70
N TRP A 56 -11.29 -4.89 -4.87
CA TRP A 56 -12.16 -4.85 -6.07
C TRP A 56 -13.44 -5.66 -5.89
N ILE A 57 -13.38 -6.82 -5.22
CA ILE A 57 -14.48 -7.79 -5.19
C ILE A 57 -15.12 -7.96 -3.82
N PHE A 58 -14.34 -8.06 -2.74
CA PHE A 58 -14.89 -8.20 -1.39
C PHE A 58 -15.31 -6.86 -0.78
N MET A 59 -14.63 -5.76 -1.10
CA MET A 59 -15.09 -4.41 -0.73
C MET A 59 -16.09 -3.80 -1.72
N HIS A 60 -16.71 -4.61 -2.60
CA HIS A 60 -17.83 -4.19 -3.48
C HIS A 60 -17.63 -2.85 -4.22
N MET A 61 -16.38 -2.51 -4.55
CA MET A 61 -16.01 -1.25 -5.20
C MET A 61 -16.62 -1.08 -6.60
N GLY A 62 -17.22 -2.12 -7.18
CA GLY A 62 -17.99 -2.02 -8.42
C GLY A 62 -19.39 -1.42 -8.25
N TRP A 63 -20.15 -1.80 -7.20
CA TRP A 63 -21.63 -1.66 -7.17
C TRP A 63 -22.18 -0.85 -5.99
N GLU A 64 -21.35 -0.36 -5.06
CA GLU A 64 -21.80 0.48 -3.94
C GLU A 64 -21.62 1.99 -4.16
N ARG A 65 -22.30 2.78 -3.31
CA ARG A 65 -22.28 4.25 -3.33
C ARG A 65 -20.87 4.76 -3.10
N VAL A 66 -20.48 5.78 -3.86
CA VAL A 66 -19.17 6.45 -3.79
C VAL A 66 -18.76 6.83 -2.37
N ALA A 67 -19.73 7.17 -1.50
CA ALA A 67 -19.50 7.49 -0.09
C ALA A 67 -18.80 6.37 0.70
N LEU A 68 -19.12 5.09 0.47
CA LEU A 68 -18.47 3.97 1.17
C LEU A 68 -17.03 3.77 0.68
N LYS A 69 -16.80 3.94 -0.62
CA LYS A 69 -15.44 3.90 -1.20
C LYS A 69 -14.57 5.00 -0.61
N LEU A 70 -15.12 6.21 -0.47
CA LEU A 70 -14.41 7.36 0.07
C LEU A 70 -14.18 7.26 1.58
N ALA A 71 -15.08 6.62 2.32
CA ALA A 71 -14.90 6.36 3.75
C ALA A 71 -13.76 5.37 4.03
N ILE A 72 -13.56 4.38 3.17
CA ILE A 72 -12.51 3.35 3.33
C ILE A 72 -11.17 3.81 2.75
N LEU A 73 -11.17 4.36 1.53
CA LEU A 73 -9.95 4.74 0.82
C LEU A 73 -9.48 6.15 1.17
N GLY A 74 -10.39 7.00 1.66
CA GLY A 74 -10.10 8.38 2.07
C GLY A 74 -9.06 8.47 3.18
N PRO A 75 -9.18 7.75 4.31
CA PRO A 75 -8.20 7.84 5.39
C PRO A 75 -6.77 7.41 4.97
N PRO A 76 -6.56 6.28 4.27
CA PRO A 76 -5.25 5.92 3.74
C PRO A 76 -4.66 6.98 2.80
N ILE A 77 -5.46 7.53 1.89
CA ILE A 77 -5.00 8.56 0.95
C ILE A 77 -4.65 9.85 1.68
N ALA A 78 -5.49 10.28 2.63
CA ALA A 78 -5.22 11.48 3.43
C ALA A 78 -3.90 11.35 4.22
N ILE A 79 -3.63 10.18 4.78
CA ILE A 79 -2.36 9.90 5.48
C ILE A 79 -1.18 9.98 4.51
N LEU A 80 -1.27 9.38 3.30
CA LEU A 80 -0.20 9.46 2.31
C LEU A 80 0.08 10.91 1.86
N VAL A 81 -0.98 11.71 1.66
CA VAL A 81 -0.86 13.13 1.35
C VAL A 81 -0.19 13.88 2.51
N LEU A 82 -0.60 13.62 3.76
CA LEU A 82 0.01 14.23 4.93
C LEU A 82 1.50 13.91 5.04
N ILE A 83 1.88 12.64 4.85
CA ILE A 83 3.29 12.21 4.85
C ILE A 83 4.07 12.92 3.75
N ALA A 84 3.51 13.03 2.54
CA ALA A 84 4.18 13.73 1.43
C ALA A 84 4.38 15.22 1.73
N LEU A 85 3.36 15.91 2.26
CA LEU A 85 3.47 17.32 2.65
C LEU A 85 4.51 17.52 3.75
N MET A 86 4.49 16.68 4.80
CA MET A 86 5.45 16.74 5.89
C MET A 86 6.88 16.43 5.42
N SER A 87 7.05 15.55 4.43
CA SER A 87 8.36 15.28 3.83
C SER A 87 8.91 16.49 3.07
N VAL A 88 8.06 17.25 2.36
CA VAL A 88 8.47 18.46 1.63
C VAL A 88 8.81 19.58 2.60
N GLU A 89 7.95 19.83 3.59
CA GLU A 89 8.19 20.82 4.64
C GLU A 89 9.47 20.49 5.44
N GLY A 90 9.68 19.22 5.77
CA GLY A 90 10.90 18.76 6.46
C GLY A 90 12.17 19.10 5.70
N GLY A 91 12.17 18.95 4.37
CA GLY A 91 13.29 19.37 3.52
C GLY A 91 13.50 20.89 3.52
N TYR A 92 12.43 21.67 3.41
CA TYR A 92 12.52 23.14 3.42
C TYR A 92 13.03 23.71 4.76
N VAL A 93 12.60 23.12 5.88
CA VAL A 93 13.09 23.49 7.21
C VAL A 93 14.58 23.17 7.35
N GLU A 94 15.04 22.04 6.83
CA GLU A 94 16.46 21.68 6.85
C GLU A 94 17.30 22.63 5.98
N ASP A 95 16.88 22.89 4.74
CA ASP A 95 17.59 23.78 3.83
C ASP A 95 17.72 25.20 4.40
N SER A 96 16.62 25.75 4.93
CA SER A 96 16.63 27.09 5.55
C SER A 96 17.47 27.14 6.82
N ARG A 97 17.51 26.06 7.61
CA ARG A 97 18.40 25.94 8.77
C ARG A 97 19.87 25.96 8.36
N ILE A 98 20.23 25.22 7.32
CA ILE A 98 21.61 25.19 6.78
C ILE A 98 21.98 26.57 6.22
N GLU A 99 21.08 27.25 5.51
CA GLU A 99 21.34 28.59 4.97
C GLU A 99 21.57 29.63 6.08
N HIS A 100 20.80 29.57 7.17
CA HIS A 100 20.87 30.56 8.25
C HIS A 100 21.95 30.28 9.30
N TYR A 101 22.17 29.01 9.64
CA TYR A 101 23.05 28.59 10.74
C TYR A 101 24.32 27.83 10.26
N GLY A 102 24.42 27.51 8.98
CA GLY A 102 25.47 26.66 8.43
C GLY A 102 25.22 25.17 8.68
N GLU A 103 25.99 24.33 7.99
CA GLU A 103 25.96 22.88 8.18
C GLU A 103 26.45 22.53 9.59
N SER A 104 25.67 21.75 10.34
CA SER A 104 26.02 21.37 11.70
C SER A 104 27.18 20.38 11.69
N THR A 105 28.33 20.77 12.24
CA THR A 105 29.53 19.91 12.44
C THR A 105 29.42 18.98 13.64
N PHE A 106 28.20 18.70 14.10
CA PHE A 106 27.98 17.84 15.26
C PHE A 106 28.34 16.40 14.90
N GLU A 107 29.56 15.98 15.24
CA GLU A 107 29.90 14.57 15.32
C GLU A 107 29.25 14.01 16.59
N PRO A 108 28.29 13.07 16.49
CA PRO A 108 27.75 12.43 17.67
C PRO A 108 28.88 11.74 18.41
N GLU A 109 29.14 12.15 19.66
CA GLU A 109 30.12 11.49 20.53
C GLU A 109 29.67 10.04 20.71
N THR A 110 30.35 9.12 20.02
CA THR A 110 30.11 7.70 20.21
C THR A 110 30.57 7.37 21.61
N LEU A 111 29.64 7.03 22.51
CA LEU A 111 29.99 6.48 23.83
C LEU A 111 30.98 5.34 23.61
N GLY A 112 32.23 5.57 24.00
CA GLY A 112 33.29 4.57 23.90
C GLY A 112 32.84 3.33 24.66
N HIS A 113 32.56 2.25 23.93
CA HIS A 113 32.39 0.94 24.52
C HIS A 113 33.76 0.50 25.04
N HIS A 114 34.01 0.76 26.33
CA HIS A 114 35.05 0.10 27.12
C HIS A 114 34.54 -1.26 27.60
#